data_AF-A0A351EHZ0-F1
#
_entry.id   AF-A0A351EHZ0-F1
#
_cell.length_a   1.000
_cell.length_b   1.000
_cell.length_c   1.000
_cell.angle_alpha   90.00
_cell.angle_beta   90.00
_cell.angle_gamma   90.00
#
_symmetry.space_group_name_H-M   'P 1'
#
loop_
_entity.id
_entity.type
_entity.pdbx_description
1 polymer ?
#
loop_
_entity_poly.entity_id
_entity_poly.type
_entity_poly.pdbx_seq_one_letter_code
_entity_poly.pdbx_strand_id
1 'polypeptide(L)' 'DNWLGAENLTGIDMVGSSLGARLVLEMARRGQAGAVVALDPGGFWQGWERTFFKATLMPSVALVRALRPALSAITGNVAG' A
#
# COMPACT_ATOMS: atom_id res chain seq x y z
N ASP A 1 -8.56 8.70 -5.70
CA ASP A 1 -9.89 8.27 -5.21
C ASP A 1 -10.84 7.73 -6.28
N ASN A 2 -10.36 7.35 -7.48
CA ASN A 2 -11.27 6.98 -8.59
C ASN A 2 -11.58 5.47 -8.69
N TRP A 3 -10.70 4.58 -8.24
CA TRP A 3 -10.87 3.14 -8.40
C TRP A 3 -11.76 2.50 -7.32
N LEU A 4 -11.56 2.85 -6.05
CA LEU A 4 -12.36 2.29 -4.95
C LEU A 4 -13.86 2.55 -5.09
N GLY A 5 -14.23 3.77 -5.54
CA GLY A 5 -15.62 4.08 -5.82
C GLY A 5 -16.17 3.32 -7.04
N ALA A 6 -15.37 3.19 -8.11
CA ALA A 6 -15.77 2.45 -9.32
C ALA A 6 -16.02 0.96 -9.04
N GLU A 7 -15.23 0.36 -8.14
CA GLU A 7 -15.39 -1.04 -7.73
C GLU A 7 -16.36 -1.23 -6.55
N ASN A 8 -17.02 -0.16 -6.07
CA ASN A 8 -17.91 -0.19 -4.91
C ASN A 8 -17.25 -0.73 -3.63
N LEU A 9 -15.99 -0.35 -3.41
CA LEU A 9 -15.16 -0.74 -2.26
C LEU A 9 -14.97 0.39 -1.24
N THR A 10 -15.55 1.56 -1.47
CA THR A 10 -15.51 2.66 -0.49
C THR A 10 -16.26 2.27 0.78
N GLY A 11 -15.63 2.44 1.94
CA GLY A 11 -16.27 2.22 3.24
C GLY A 11 -16.44 0.76 3.65
N ILE A 12 -15.84 -0.19 2.93
CA ILE A 12 -15.85 -1.61 3.34
C ILE A 12 -14.99 -1.81 4.59
N ASP A 13 -15.27 -2.89 5.32
CA ASP A 13 -14.42 -3.35 6.41
C ASP A 13 -13.08 -3.85 5.87
N MET A 14 -11.99 -3.52 6.56
CA MET A 14 -10.63 -3.80 6.09
C MET A 14 -9.79 -4.47 7.17
N VAL A 15 -8.98 -5.45 6.76
CA VAL A 15 -7.96 -6.08 7.61
C VAL A 15 -6.61 -5.99 6.93
N GLY A 16 -5.56 -5.74 7.71
CA GLY A 16 -4.19 -5.74 7.20
C GLY A 16 -3.19 -6.24 8.22
N SER A 17 -2.00 -6.63 7.73
CA SER A 17 -0.83 -6.96 8.54
C SER A 17 0.40 -6.15 8.11
N SER A 18 1.33 -5.86 9.03
CA SER A 18 2.59 -5.16 8.73
C SER A 18 2.39 -3.83 7.96
N LEU A 19 2.88 -3.71 6.73
CA LEU A 19 2.61 -2.56 5.85
C LEU A 19 1.13 -2.41 5.50
N GLY A 20 0.44 -3.52 5.24
CA GLY A 20 -0.99 -3.55 4.95
C GLY A 20 -1.84 -3.05 6.12
N ALA A 21 -1.45 -3.40 7.35
CA ALA A 21 -2.09 -2.88 8.56
C ALA A 21 -1.96 -1.34 8.66
N ARG A 22 -0.86 -0.77 8.18
CA ARG A 22 -0.72 0.69 8.07
C ARG A 22 -1.54 1.33 6.96
N LEU A 23 -1.68 0.63 5.83
CA LEU A 23 -2.53 1.10 4.74
C LEU A 23 -3.98 1.20 5.19
N VAL A 24 -4.52 0.18 5.86
CA VAL A 24 -5.92 0.21 6.34
C VAL A 24 -6.16 1.29 7.40
N LEU A 25 -5.17 1.61 8.25
CA LEU A 25 -5.25 2.75 9.18
C LEU A 25 -5.27 4.10 8.44
N GLU A 26 -4.47 4.25 7.39
CA GLU A 26 -4.48 5.47 6.57
C GLU A 26 -5.80 5.62 5.80
N MET A 27 -6.41 4.51 5.37
CA MET A 27 -7.74 4.51 4.77
C MET A 27 -8.82 4.97 5.76
N ALA A 28 -8.79 4.48 7.00
CA ALA A 28 -9.66 4.96 8.07
C ALA A 28 -9.46 6.46 8.35
N ARG A 29 -8.21 6.93 8.44
CA ARG A 29 -7.88 8.36 8.63
C ARG A 29 -8.43 9.25 7.51
N ARG A 30 -8.53 8.72 6.29
CA ARG A 30 -9.09 9.41 5.11
C ARG A 30 -10.61 9.28 4.97
N GLY A 31 -11.29 8.57 5.87
CA GLY A 31 -12.73 8.33 5.79
C GLY A 31 -13.13 7.40 4.64
N GLN A 32 -12.23 6.53 4.19
CA GLN A 32 -12.44 5.63 3.05
C GLN A 32 -12.66 4.16 3.47
N ALA A 33 -12.65 3.87 4.78
CA ALA A 33 -12.83 2.53 5.34
C ALA A 33 -14.02 2.46 6.30
N GLY A 34 -14.61 1.26 6.43
CA GLY A 34 -15.55 0.88 7.48
C GLY A 34 -14.81 0.51 8.76
N ALA A 35 -15.11 -0.66 9.34
CA ALA A 35 -14.35 -1.19 10.46
C ALA A 35 -12.94 -1.62 10.03
N VAL A 36 -11.94 -1.42 10.90
CA VAL A 36 -10.54 -1.76 10.60
C VAL A 36 -9.94 -2.69 11.65
N VAL A 37 -9.32 -3.78 11.20
CA VAL A 37 -8.45 -4.65 11.99
C VAL A 37 -7.01 -4.50 11.51
N ALA A 38 -6.15 -3.93 12.36
CA ALA A 38 -4.73 -3.73 12.07
C ALA A 38 -3.88 -4.67 12.92
N LEU A 39 -3.28 -5.68 12.28
CA LEU A 39 -2.42 -6.65 12.95
C LEU A 39 -0.96 -6.23 12.80
N ASP A 40 -0.29 -5.97 13.91
CA ASP A 40 1.10 -5.49 13.93
C ASP A 40 1.34 -4.38 12.88
N PRO A 41 0.57 -3.27 12.91
CA PRO A 41 0.76 -2.18 11.98
C PRO A 41 2.18 -1.68 12.11
N GLY A 42 2.93 -1.72 11.00
CA GLY A 42 4.38 -1.49 11.00
C GLY A 42 4.75 -0.24 11.81
N GLY A 43 5.15 -0.46 13.07
CA GLY A 43 5.47 0.59 14.02
C GLY A 43 6.82 1.22 13.70
N PHE A 44 7.15 2.27 14.45
CA PHE A 44 8.51 2.83 14.53
C PHE A 44 8.93 3.66 13.31
N TRP A 45 8.31 4.84 13.20
CA TRP A 45 8.74 5.90 12.29
C TRP A 45 9.08 7.18 13.05
N GLN A 46 9.78 7.04 14.17
CA GLN A 46 10.30 8.18 14.90
C GLN A 46 11.77 8.39 14.52
N GLY A 47 12.16 9.65 14.31
CA GLY A 47 13.54 9.99 13.95
C GLY A 47 14.05 9.26 12.70
N TRP A 48 15.12 8.47 12.87
CA TRP A 48 15.91 7.90 11.79
C TRP A 48 15.23 6.72 11.07
N GLU A 49 14.37 5.95 11.75
CA GLU A 49 13.66 4.80 11.18
C GLU A 49 12.75 5.23 10.02
N ARG A 50 12.16 6.42 10.12
CA ARG A 50 11.37 7.04 9.04
C ARG A 50 12.22 7.31 7.80
N THR A 51 13.45 7.78 8.00
CA THR A 51 14.38 8.05 6.91
C THR A 51 14.87 6.75 6.28
N PHE A 52 15.24 5.76 7.09
CA PHE A 52 15.64 4.44 6.62
C PHE A 52 14.54 3.77 5.80
N PHE A 53 13.31 3.75 6.32
CA PHE A 53 12.16 3.19 5.60
C PHE A 53 11.88 3.90 4.28
N LYS A 54 11.96 5.24 4.25
CA LYS A 54 11.82 5.99 2.99
C LYS A 54 12.94 5.65 2.01
N ALA A 55 14.18 5.57 2.49
CA ALA A 55 15.34 5.29 1.66
C ALA A 55 15.28 3.90 1.03
N THR A 56 14.68 2.90 1.69
CA THR A 56 14.53 1.54 1.14
C THR A 56 13.28 1.39 0.29
N LEU A 57 12.15 2.01 0.67
CA LEU A 57 10.88 1.86 -0.04
C LEU A 57 10.82 2.70 -1.31
N MET A 58 11.29 3.95 -1.28
CA MET A 58 11.13 4.88 -2.41
C MET A 58 11.83 4.41 -3.70
N PRO A 59 13.05 3.83 -3.67
CA PRO A 59 13.65 3.23 -4.85
C PRO A 59 12.80 2.11 -5.45
N SER A 60 12.22 1.26 -4.60
CA SER A 60 11.32 0.17 -5.04
C SER A 60 10.09 0.73 -5.74
N VAL A 61 9.49 1.80 -5.19
CA VAL A 61 8.35 2.50 -5.82
C VAL A 61 8.75 3.12 -7.15
N ALA A 62 9.92 3.77 -7.21
CA ALA A 62 10.42 4.37 -8.45
C ALA A 62 10.66 3.32 -9.54
N LEU A 63 11.24 2.18 -9.17
CA LEU A 63 11.45 1.04 -10.07
C LEU A 63 10.12 0.50 -10.60
N VAL A 64 9.16 0.22 -9.74
CA VAL A 64 7.82 -0.26 -10.16
C VAL A 64 7.15 0.75 -11.09
N ARG A 65 7.29 2.05 -10.84
CA ARG A 65 6.76 3.09 -11.72
C ARG A 65 7.45 3.14 -13.08
N ALA A 66 8.77 2.97 -13.12
CA ALA A 66 9.55 2.92 -14.36
C ALA A 66 9.20 1.68 -15.19
N LEU A 67 8.95 0.55 -14.55
CA LEU A 67 8.57 -0.71 -15.20
C LEU A 67 7.11 -0.73 -15.66
N ARG A 68 6.27 0.21 -15.20
CA ARG A 68 4.82 0.23 -15.48
C ARG A 68 4.43 0.05 -16.95
N PRO A 69 5.10 0.69 -17.94
CA PRO A 69 4.78 0.50 -19.35
C PRO A 69 5.04 -0.93 -19.87
N ALA A 70 5.99 -1.64 -19.25
CA ALA A 70 6.39 -2.99 -19.63
C ALA A 70 5.71 -4.07 -18.77
N LEU A 71 4.96 -3.69 -17.73
CA LEU A 71 4.37 -4.65 -16.77
C LEU A 71 3.55 -5.73 -17.45
N SER A 72 2.74 -5.41 -18.47
CA SER A 72 1.92 -6.42 -19.16
C SER A 72 2.75 -7.47 -19.90
N ALA A 73 3.95 -7.12 -20.38
CA ALA A 73 4.84 -8.05 -21.05
C ALA A 73 5.64 -8.91 -20.05
N ILE A 74 6.00 -8.29 -18.92
CA ILE A 74 6.69 -8.89 -17.77
C ILE A 74 5.73 -9.91 -17.11
N THR A 75 4.63 -9.44 -16.52
CA THR A 75 3.68 -10.29 -15.79
C THR A 75 2.86 -11.26 -16.66
N GLY A 76 3.04 -11.24 -17.98
CA GLY A 76 2.33 -12.08 -18.95
C GLY A 76 3.01 -13.42 -19.24
N ASN A 77 4.16 -13.73 -18.62
CA ASN A 77 4.91 -14.95 -18.85
C ASN A 77 5.23 -15.69 -17.53
N VAL A 78 5.52 -17.00 -17.59
CA VAL A 78 5.76 -17.86 -16.40
C VAL A 78 7.06 -17.53 -15.63
N ALA A 79 8.03 -16.91 -16.28
CA ALA A 79 9.28 -16.46 -15.64
C ALA A 79 9.16 -15.10 -14.95
N GLY A 80 8.06 -14.38 -15.21
CA GLY A 80 7.77 -13.07 -14.65
C GLY A 80 8.13 -11.92 -15.54
#